data_AF-A0A964DD30-F1
#
_entry.id   AF-A0A964DD30-F1
#
_cell.length_a   1.000
_cell.length_b   1.000
_cell.length_c   1.000
_cell.angle_alpha   90.00
_cell.angle_beta   90.00
_cell.angle_gamma   90.00
#
_symmetry.space_group_name_H-M   'P 1'
#
loop_
_entity.id
_entity.type
_entity.pdbx_description
1 polymer ?
#
loop_
_entity_poly.entity_id
_entity_poly.type
_entity_poly.pdbx_seq_one_letter_code
_entity_poly.pdbx_strand_id
1 'polypeptide(L)'
;MIEDLITGEKKLAVVGLGYVGLPLAIESGKAFKSVIGFDINENRINKLKNHIDVNEETSVEELKKTTIQFISDPATFKNRI
;
A
#
# COMPACT_ATOMS: atom_id res chain seq x y z
N MET A 1 7.61 -15.22 12.28
CA MET A 1 7.79 -14.60 10.94
C MET A 1 6.52 -13.88 10.50
N ILE A 2 5.36 -14.55 10.49
CA ILE A 2 4.08 -13.88 10.23
C ILE A 2 3.67 -13.04 11.45
N GLU A 3 3.98 -13.52 12.66
CA GLU A 3 3.73 -12.83 13.93
C GLU A 3 4.34 -11.42 13.92
N ASP A 4 5.59 -11.27 13.48
CA ASP A 4 6.29 -9.99 13.36
C ASP A 4 5.58 -9.00 12.42
N LEU A 5 4.86 -9.49 11.39
CA LEU A 5 4.07 -8.66 10.47
C LEU A 5 2.74 -8.22 11.12
N ILE A 6 2.15 -9.10 11.92
CA ILE A 6 0.92 -8.81 12.68
C ILE A 6 1.23 -7.78 13.78
N THR A 7 2.34 -7.92 14.51
CA THR A 7 2.74 -6.99 15.57
C THR A 7 3.30 -5.67 15.05
N GLY A 8 3.77 -5.66 13.78
CA GLY A 8 4.37 -4.50 13.11
C GLY A 8 5.86 -4.33 13.39
N GLU A 9 6.53 -5.33 13.97
CA GLU A 9 7.99 -5.37 14.09
C GLU A 9 8.66 -5.46 12.71
N LYS A 10 8.00 -6.12 11.76
CA LYS A 10 8.36 -6.11 10.34
C LYS A 10 7.28 -5.44 9.52
N LYS A 11 7.71 -4.85 8.40
CA LYS A 11 6.83 -4.20 7.44
C LYS A 11 6.68 -5.08 6.21
N LEU A 12 5.48 -5.08 5.64
CA LEU A 12 5.25 -5.66 4.32
C LEU A 12 5.29 -4.54 3.29
N ALA A 13 6.14 -4.64 2.27
CA ALA A 13 6.06 -3.78 1.10
C ALA A 13 5.48 -4.53 -0.10
N VAL A 14 4.56 -3.86 -0.79
CA VAL A 14 4.08 -4.25 -2.11
C VAL A 14 4.66 -3.27 -3.12
N VAL A 15 5.46 -3.79 -4.06
CA VAL A 15 6.13 -3.01 -5.11
C VAL A 15 5.36 -3.18 -6.41
N GLY A 16 4.87 -2.07 -6.96
CA GLY A 16 3.91 -2.03 -8.05
C GLY A 16 2.49 -2.11 -7.52
N LEU A 17 1.67 -1.10 -7.80
CA LEU A 17 0.29 -1.00 -7.33
C LEU A 17 -0.69 -1.08 -8.50
N GLY A 18 -0.42 -1.87 -9.53
CA GLY A 18 -1.40 -2.15 -10.58
C GLY A 18 -2.43 -3.20 -10.15
N TYR A 19 -3.07 -3.82 -11.14
CA TYR A 19 -4.15 -4.81 -10.99
C TYR A 19 -3.96 -5.87 -9.90
N VAL A 20 -2.75 -6.42 -9.76
CA VAL A 20 -2.47 -7.43 -8.72
C VAL A 20 -2.02 -6.79 -7.41
N GLY A 21 -1.19 -5.74 -7.51
CA GLY A 21 -0.53 -5.17 -6.36
C GLY A 21 -1.46 -4.36 -5.46
N LEU A 22 -2.38 -3.58 -6.03
CA LEU A 22 -3.29 -2.76 -5.23
C LEU A 22 -4.25 -3.62 -4.39
N PRO A 23 -4.98 -4.61 -4.94
CA PRO A 23 -5.81 -5.48 -4.12
C PRO A 23 -5.01 -6.24 -3.05
N LEU A 24 -3.81 -6.73 -3.38
CA LEU A 24 -2.93 -7.39 -2.41
C LEU A 24 -2.54 -6.46 -1.26
N ALA A 25 -2.18 -5.21 -1.56
CA ALA A 25 -1.82 -4.23 -0.54
C ALA A 25 -3.01 -3.90 0.37
N ILE A 26 -4.23 -3.82 -0.20
CA ILE A 26 -5.48 -3.57 0.54
C ILE A 26 -5.79 -4.70 1.50
N GLU A 27 -5.80 -5.95 1.04
CA GLU A 27 -6.03 -7.11 1.92
C GLU A 27 -4.93 -7.24 2.97
N SER A 28 -3.68 -6.99 2.59
CA SER A 28 -2.57 -6.98 3.53
C SER A 28 -2.73 -5.91 4.61
N GLY A 29 -3.22 -4.72 4.26
CA GLY A 29 -3.47 -3.63 5.21
C GLY A 29 -4.62 -3.88 6.19
N LYS A 30 -5.48 -4.88 5.90
CA LYS A 30 -6.49 -5.40 6.83
C LYS A 30 -5.89 -6.42 7.82
N ALA A 31 -4.88 -7.19 7.39
CA ALA A 31 -4.29 -8.28 8.16
C ALA A 31 -3.06 -7.87 8.98
N PHE A 32 -2.27 -6.90 8.50
CA PHE A 32 -0.98 -6.54 9.07
C PHE A 32 -0.94 -5.07 9.50
N LYS A 33 -0.16 -4.79 10.53
CA LYS A 33 -0.12 -3.47 11.17
C LYS A 33 0.67 -2.42 10.38
N SER A 34 1.61 -2.85 9.54
CA SER A 34 2.46 -1.94 8.76
C SER A 34 2.66 -2.44 7.34
N VAL A 35 1.95 -1.80 6.40
CA VAL A 35 2.01 -2.08 4.97
C VAL A 35 2.43 -0.83 4.20
N ILE A 36 3.40 -0.99 3.30
CA ILE A 36 3.88 0.05 2.39
C ILE A 36 3.48 -0.34 0.97
N GLY A 37 2.75 0.54 0.28
CA GLY A 37 2.47 0.40 -1.14
C GLY A 37 3.40 1.32 -1.93
N PHE A 38 4.25 0.77 -2.77
CA PHE A 38 5.17 1.54 -3.60
C PHE A 38 4.82 1.44 -5.08
N ASP A 39 4.80 2.57 -5.76
CA ASP A 39 4.68 2.62 -7.22
C ASP A 39 5.46 3.81 -7.77
N ILE A 40 6.26 3.60 -8.82
CA ILE A 40 7.05 4.66 -9.45
C ILE A 40 6.18 5.78 -10.06
N ASN A 41 4.91 5.50 -10.35
CA ASN A 41 3.98 6.47 -10.88
C ASN A 41 3.44 7.38 -9.77
N GLU A 42 4.06 8.54 -9.61
CA GLU A 42 3.67 9.55 -8.62
C GLU A 42 2.21 9.99 -8.75
N ASN A 43 1.69 10.13 -9.98
CA ASN A 43 0.29 10.51 -10.19
C ASN A 43 -0.66 9.43 -9.65
N ARG A 44 -0.34 8.14 -9.87
CA ARG A 44 -1.11 7.04 -9.29
C ARG A 44 -1.09 7.09 -7.76
N ILE A 45 0.09 7.25 -7.16
CA ILE A 45 0.25 7.36 -5.71
C ILE A 45 -0.55 8.55 -5.14
N ASN A 46 -0.50 9.71 -5.78
CA ASN A 46 -1.26 10.88 -5.34
C ASN A 46 -2.78 10.65 -5.41
N LYS A 47 -3.28 9.96 -6.43
CA LYS A 47 -4.70 9.59 -6.51
C LYS A 47 -5.10 8.59 -5.42
N LEU A 48 -4.29 7.56 -5.19
CA LEU A 48 -4.54 6.56 -4.14
C LEU A 48 -4.52 7.18 -2.73
N LYS A 49 -3.63 8.13 -2.46
CA LYS A 49 -3.63 8.92 -1.21
C LYS A 49 -4.91 9.75 -1.02
N ASN A 50 -5.54 10.15 -2.12
CA ASN A 50 -6.84 10.82 -2.12
C ASN A 50 -8.02 9.82 -2.19
N HIS A 51 -7.77 8.53 -2.02
CA HIS A 51 -8.76 7.45 -2.07
C HIS A 51 -9.43 7.31 -3.44
N ILE A 52 -8.71 7.65 -4.51
CA ILE A 52 -9.19 7.53 -5.90
C ILE A 52 -8.36 6.45 -6.58
N ASP A 53 -8.99 5.35 -6.98
CA ASP A 53 -8.41 4.42 -7.95
C ASP A 53 -9.06 4.61 -9.32
N VAL A 54 -8.23 4.95 -10.31
CA VAL A 54 -8.68 5.24 -11.69
C VAL A 54 -8.85 3.97 -12.52
N ASN A 55 -8.37 2.85 -12.02
CA ASN A 55 -8.53 1.56 -12.70
C ASN A 55 -9.81 0.83 -12.25
N GLU A 56 -10.56 1.40 -11.30
CA GLU A 56 -11.77 0.81 -10.73
C GLU A 56 -11.54 -0.60 -10.15
N GLU A 57 -10.32 -0.88 -9.68
CA GLU A 57 -9.92 -2.16 -9.10
C GLU A 57 -10.38 -2.29 -7.64
N THR A 58 -10.69 -1.17 -6.99
CA THR A 58 -11.11 -1.10 -5.59
C THR A 58 -12.09 0.05 -5.36
N SER A 59 -12.88 -0.07 -4.29
CA SER A 59 -13.77 0.99 -3.82
C SER A 59 -13.04 2.06 -2.99
N VAL A 60 -13.62 3.27 -2.93
CA VAL A 60 -13.18 4.37 -2.06
C VAL A 60 -13.25 3.92 -0.58
N GLU A 61 -14.28 3.15 -0.23
CA GLU A 61 -14.51 2.62 1.09
C GLU A 61 -13.39 1.67 1.53
N GLU A 62 -12.88 0.85 0.63
CA GLU A 62 -11.75 -0.05 0.90
C GLU A 62 -10.44 0.73 1.07
N LEU A 63 -10.20 1.73 0.21
CA LEU A 63 -9.04 2.62 0.34
C LEU A 63 -9.06 3.42 1.64
N LYS A 64 -10.24 3.79 2.16
CA LYS A 64 -10.36 4.50 3.44
C LYS A 64 -10.15 3.60 4.65
N LYS A 65 -10.41 2.30 4.51
CA LYS A 65 -10.31 1.33 5.60
C LYS A 65 -8.91 0.74 5.75
N THR A 66 -8.02 0.97 4.79
CA THR A 66 -6.67 0.41 4.81
C THR A 66 -5.65 1.34 5.45
N THR A 67 -4.62 0.76 6.07
CA THR A 67 -3.54 1.48 6.77
C THR A 67 -2.29 1.66 5.89
N ILE A 68 -2.41 1.40 4.58
CA ILE A 68 -1.29 1.42 3.65
C ILE A 68 -0.65 2.81 3.58
N GLN A 69 0.68 2.83 3.66
CA GLN A 69 1.47 4.01 3.34
C GLN A 69 1.85 3.98 1.85
N PHE A 70 1.24 4.86 1.06
CA PHE A 70 1.54 4.99 -0.37
C PHE A 70 2.78 5.87 -0.62
N ILE A 71 3.77 5.34 -1.34
CA ILE A 71 5.06 5.99 -1.61
C ILE A 71 5.40 5.88 -3.09
N SER A 72 5.88 6.97 -3.71
CA SER A 72 6.40 6.97 -5.09
C SER A 72 7.90 7.23 -5.18
N ASP A 73 8.48 7.90 -4.18
CA ASP A 73 9.90 8.24 -4.17
C ASP A 73 10.76 7.03 -3.74
N PRO A 74 11.71 6.55 -4.59
CA PRO A 74 12.57 5.42 -4.25
C PRO A 74 13.45 5.65 -3.03
N ALA A 75 13.92 6.88 -2.79
CA ALA A 75 14.77 7.19 -1.64
C ALA A 75 13.97 7.06 -0.33
N THR A 76 12.77 7.63 -0.31
CA THR A 76 11.81 7.50 0.79
C THR A 76 11.44 6.04 1.01
N PHE A 77 11.16 5.28 -0.05
CA PHE A 77 10.84 3.86 0.04
C PHE A 77 11.97 3.07 0.72
N LYS A 78 13.22 3.27 0.26
CA LYS A 78 14.40 2.60 0.83
C LYS A 78 14.63 2.92 2.32
N ASN A 79 14.31 4.14 2.75
CA ASN A 79 14.45 4.54 4.16
C ASN A 79 13.32 4.03 5.06
N ARG A 80 12.25 3.48 4.46
CA ARG A 80 11.03 3.07 5.17
C ARG A 80 10.88 1.57 5.31
N ILE A 81 11.62 0.76 4.55
CA ILE A 81 11.62 -0.70 4.64
C ILE A 81 12.73 -1.23 5.55
#